data_AF-A0A6P7IA08-F1
#
_entry.id   AF-A0A6P7IA08-F1
#
_cell.length_a   1.000
_cell.length_b   1.000
_cell.length_c   1.000
_cell.angle_alpha   90.00
_cell.angle_beta   90.00
_cell.angle_gamma   90.00
#
_symmetry.space_group_name_H-M   'P 1'
#
loop_
_entity.id
_entity.type
_entity.pdbx_description
1 polymer ?
#
loop_
_entity_poly.entity_id
_entity_poly.type
_entity_poly.pdbx_seq_one_letter_code
_entity_poly.pdbx_strand_id
1 'polypeptide(L)'
;MEEYRGRTMMFKDELKHGNISLKIFNVSEKDEGRYRCYIPKLKGWTQSSTVSLIIDRDLTKTGTTEMTLFSTNLQTTGPKEDLNDLGGSSHRSRLIPLVVFLVLVVLCVGSGLYIFVSKRQKSKVSKVPPL
;
A
#
# COMPACT_ATOMS: atom_id res chain seq x y z
N MET A 1 11.53 4.62 -22.45
CA MET A 1 10.31 5.46 -22.35
C MET A 1 9.64 5.70 -23.71
N GLU A 2 10.32 5.42 -24.83
CA GLU A 2 9.77 5.56 -26.18
C GLU A 2 8.50 4.72 -26.43
N GLU A 3 8.34 3.56 -25.80
CA GLU A 3 7.18 2.66 -25.96
C GLU A 3 5.82 3.30 -25.63
N TYR A 4 5.82 4.35 -24.80
CA TYR A 4 4.61 5.07 -24.38
C TYR A 4 4.49 6.47 -25.01
N ARG A 5 5.48 6.87 -25.82
CA ARG A 5 5.51 8.18 -26.47
C ARG A 5 4.37 8.27 -27.48
N GLY A 6 3.60 9.36 -27.43
CA GLY A 6 2.43 9.56 -28.30
C GLY A 6 1.23 8.66 -27.98
N ARG A 7 1.36 7.73 -27.03
CA ARG A 7 0.30 6.84 -26.57
C ARG A 7 -0.24 7.23 -25.19
N THR A 8 0.29 8.27 -24.55
CA THR A 8 -0.10 8.64 -23.19
C THR A 8 -0.61 10.07 -23.09
N MET A 9 -1.62 10.28 -22.23
CA MET A 9 -2.17 11.61 -21.93
C MET A 9 -2.55 11.72 -20.45
N MET A 10 -2.32 12.91 -19.87
CA MET A 10 -2.78 13.26 -18.53
C MET A 10 -3.83 14.37 -18.59
N PHE A 11 -4.68 14.42 -17.56
CA PHE A 11 -5.67 15.47 -17.34
C PHE A 11 -5.01 16.70 -16.70
N LYS A 12 -4.26 17.49 -17.49
CA LYS A 12 -3.44 18.60 -16.98
C LYS A 12 -4.23 19.63 -16.16
N ASP A 13 -5.42 19.98 -16.60
CA ASP A 13 -6.26 20.99 -15.92
C ASP A 13 -6.81 20.50 -14.58
N GLU A 14 -6.88 19.18 -14.39
CA GLU A 14 -7.38 18.53 -13.18
C GLU A 14 -6.27 18.20 -12.17
N LEU A 15 -4.99 18.40 -12.54
CA LEU A 15 -3.86 18.22 -11.62
C LEU A 15 -3.99 19.10 -10.38
N LYS A 16 -4.50 20.33 -10.55
CA LYS A 16 -4.76 21.27 -9.45
C LYS A 16 -5.85 20.78 -8.48
N HIS A 17 -6.71 19.89 -8.95
CA HIS A 17 -7.75 19.23 -8.14
C HIS A 17 -7.32 17.85 -7.63
N GLY A 18 -6.07 17.44 -7.91
CA GLY A 18 -5.51 16.17 -7.44
C GLY A 18 -5.75 14.97 -8.36
N ASN A 19 -6.34 15.16 -9.55
CA ASN A 19 -6.49 14.08 -10.52
C ASN A 19 -5.18 13.89 -11.29
N ILE A 20 -4.46 12.83 -10.94
CA ILE A 20 -3.19 12.44 -11.56
C ILE A 20 -3.35 11.20 -12.46
N SER A 21 -4.56 10.91 -12.93
CA SER A 21 -4.82 9.77 -13.81
C SER A 21 -4.09 9.91 -15.14
N LEU A 22 -3.53 8.78 -15.59
CA LEU A 22 -2.85 8.62 -16.88
C LEU A 22 -3.73 7.75 -17.78
N LYS A 23 -3.99 8.21 -19.00
CA LYS A 23 -4.61 7.40 -20.05
C LYS A 23 -3.54 6.86 -20.98
N ILE A 24 -3.61 5.58 -21.33
CA ILE A 24 -2.79 4.92 -22.35
C ILE A 24 -3.71 4.60 -23.54
N PHE A 25 -3.29 4.93 -24.75
CA PHE A 25 -3.97 4.69 -26.02
C PHE A 25 -3.33 3.49 -26.74
N ASN A 26 -4.12 2.83 -27.58
CA ASN A 26 -3.71 1.65 -28.36
C ASN A 26 -3.06 0.59 -27.46
N VAL A 27 -3.74 0.23 -26.36
CA VAL A 27 -3.27 -0.78 -25.40
C VAL A 27 -3.09 -2.12 -26.11
N SER A 28 -1.98 -2.79 -25.81
CA SER A 28 -1.55 -4.07 -26.35
C SER A 28 -1.11 -4.98 -25.20
N GLU A 29 -0.98 -6.29 -25.45
CA GLU A 29 -0.53 -7.27 -24.43
C GLU A 29 0.81 -6.88 -23.76
N LYS A 30 1.67 -6.14 -24.46
CA LYS A 30 2.95 -5.66 -23.92
C LYS A 30 2.79 -4.60 -22.83
N ASP A 31 1.64 -3.95 -22.77
CA ASP A 31 1.33 -2.95 -21.75
C ASP A 31 0.75 -3.62 -20.49
N GLU A 32 0.41 -4.92 -20.52
CA GLU A 32 0.02 -5.68 -19.32
C GLU A 32 1.14 -5.60 -18.28
N GLY A 33 0.78 -5.27 -17.05
CA GLY A 33 1.77 -5.20 -15.98
C GLY A 33 1.42 -4.24 -14.86
N ARG A 34 2.41 -4.02 -14.01
CA ARG A 34 2.23 -3.27 -12.77
C ARG A 34 2.81 -1.86 -12.89
N TYR A 35 1.94 -0.87 -12.79
CA TYR A 35 2.25 0.53 -12.90
C TYR A 35 2.33 1.16 -11.51
N ARG A 36 3.32 2.03 -11.31
CA ARG A 36 3.50 2.75 -10.05
C ARG A 36 3.28 4.24 -10.28
N CYS A 37 2.30 4.81 -9.58
CA CYS A 37 2.19 6.23 -9.38
C CYS A 37 3.15 6.65 -8.24
N TYR A 38 4.05 7.59 -8.52
CA TYR A 38 5.05 8.06 -7.58
C TYR A 38 4.94 9.57 -7.43
N ILE A 39 4.63 10.03 -6.21
CA ILE A 39 4.44 11.44 -5.87
C ILE A 39 5.55 11.85 -4.88
N PRO A 40 6.68 12.39 -5.37
CA PRO A 40 7.75 12.86 -4.50
C PRO A 40 7.28 14.10 -3.72
N LYS A 41 7.63 14.16 -2.43
CA LYS A 41 7.48 15.39 -1.63
C LYS A 41 8.83 16.07 -1.52
N LEU A 42 8.83 17.41 -1.55
CA LEU A 42 10.05 18.21 -1.33
C LEU A 42 10.62 18.01 0.08
N LYS A 43 9.75 17.78 1.08
CA LYS A 43 10.10 17.43 2.46
C LYS A 43 9.10 16.41 3.00
N GLY A 44 9.58 15.44 3.78
CA GLY A 44 8.73 14.41 4.41
C GLY A 44 8.59 13.13 3.58
N TRP A 45 7.52 12.38 3.82
CA TRP A 45 7.34 11.04 3.24
C TRP A 45 6.70 11.07 1.85
N THR A 46 7.33 10.41 0.90
CA THR A 46 6.85 10.19 -0.46
C THR A 46 5.64 9.28 -0.50
N GLN A 47 4.64 9.64 -1.30
CA GLN A 47 3.48 8.79 -1.52
C GLN A 47 3.65 8.00 -2.83
N SER A 48 3.26 6.73 -2.82
CA SER A 48 3.17 5.95 -4.05
C SER A 48 2.02 4.98 -3.99
N SER A 49 1.37 4.77 -5.13
CA SER A 49 0.33 3.75 -5.31
C SER A 49 0.70 2.86 -6.49
N THR A 50 0.27 1.61 -6.43
CA THR A 50 0.57 0.62 -7.46
C THR A 50 -0.73 0.04 -7.98
N VAL A 51 -0.87 -0.01 -9.31
CA VAL A 51 -2.03 -0.56 -10.01
C VAL A 51 -1.58 -1.62 -11.01
N SER A 52 -2.39 -2.65 -11.22
CA SER A 52 -2.12 -3.69 -12.21
C SER A 52 -3.04 -3.50 -13.40
N LEU A 53 -2.47 -3.39 -14.60
CA LEU A 53 -3.20 -3.45 -15.86
C LEU A 53 -3.22 -4.91 -16.31
N ILE A 54 -4.41 -5.51 -16.31
CA ILE A 54 -4.66 -6.87 -16.78
C ILE A 54 -5.40 -6.75 -18.11
N ILE A 55 -4.92 -7.47 -19.12
CA ILE A 55 -5.54 -7.50 -20.45
C ILE A 55 -6.25 -8.85 -20.57
N ASP A 56 -7.56 -8.80 -20.80
CA ASP A 56 -8.33 -10.00 -21.05
C ASP A 56 -8.01 -10.54 -22.45
N ARG A 57 -7.66 -11.82 -22.53
CA ARG A 57 -7.15 -12.48 -23.74
C ARG A 57 -8.24 -13.17 -24.53
N ASP A 58 -9.47 -13.20 -24.00
CA ASP A 58 -10.53 -14.08 -24.49
C ASP A 58 -11.30 -13.57 -25.72
N LEU A 59 -10.84 -12.49 -26.36
CA LEU A 59 -11.44 -11.96 -27.59
C LEU A 59 -10.76 -12.45 -28.88
N THR A 60 -9.82 -13.40 -28.80
CA THR A 60 -9.07 -13.89 -29.97
C THR A 60 -9.33 -15.35 -30.34
N LYS A 61 -10.24 -16.04 -29.64
CA LYS A 61 -10.64 -17.43 -29.93
C LYS A 61 -12.12 -17.58 -30.32
N THR A 62 -12.62 -16.72 -31.19
CA THR A 62 -13.79 -17.04 -32.05
C THR A 62 -13.90 -15.95 -33.12
N GLY A 63 -13.18 -16.17 -34.23
CA GLY A 63 -13.17 -15.30 -35.39
C GLY A 63 -13.37 -16.09 -36.68
N THR A 64 -14.38 -16.96 -36.72
CA THR A 64 -14.99 -17.37 -37.99
C THR A 64 -16.40 -16.82 -38.00
N THR A 65 -16.57 -15.76 -38.79
CA THR A 65 -17.80 -15.37 -39.48
C THR A 65 -19.09 -15.38 -38.66
N GLU A 66 -19.42 -14.25 -38.04
CA GLU A 66 -20.70 -13.57 -38.29
C GLU A 66 -20.66 -12.14 -37.74
N MET A 67 -20.89 -11.17 -38.64
CA MET A 67 -21.06 -9.76 -38.35
C MET A 67 -22.44 -9.57 -37.72
N THR A 68 -22.55 -9.70 -36.40
CA THR A 68 -23.78 -9.34 -35.67
C THR A 68 -23.46 -8.30 -34.62
N LEU A 69 -24.07 -7.13 -34.78
CA LEU A 69 -23.98 -5.94 -33.94
C LEU A 69 -24.11 -6.28 -32.45
N PHE A 70 -22.99 -6.28 -31.72
CA PHE A 70 -22.99 -6.15 -30.26
C PHE A 70 -22.05 -5.02 -29.85
N SER A 71 -22.36 -3.81 -30.31
CA SER A 71 -21.97 -2.59 -29.59
C SER A 71 -22.80 -2.50 -28.31
N THR A 72 -22.48 -3.33 -27.31
CA THR A 72 -22.96 -3.08 -25.95
C THR A 72 -21.99 -2.11 -25.32
N ASN A 73 -22.39 -0.84 -25.29
CA ASN A 73 -21.87 0.11 -24.32
C ASN A 73 -22.15 -0.49 -22.94
N LEU A 74 -21.19 -1.19 -22.36
CA LEU A 74 -21.29 -1.69 -20.99
C LEU A 74 -21.09 -0.51 -20.04
N GLN A 75 -22.13 0.29 -19.84
CA GLN A 75 -22.26 1.11 -18.64
C GLN A 75 -22.49 0.16 -17.48
N THR A 76 -21.43 -0.18 -16.76
CA THR A 76 -21.54 -0.86 -15.46
C THR A 76 -22.09 0.15 -14.45
N THR A 77 -23.41 0.15 -14.26
CA THR A 77 -24.03 0.55 -12.99
C THR A 77 -23.51 -0.37 -11.89
N GLY A 78 -22.81 0.17 -10.88
CA GLY A 78 -22.65 -0.53 -9.61
C GLY A 78 -23.96 -0.50 -8.79
N PRO A 79 -24.03 -1.08 -7.58
CA PRO A 79 -23.14 -2.07 -6.94
C PRO A 79 -23.91 -3.29 -6.37
N LYS A 80 -23.23 -4.42 -6.13
CA LYS A 80 -23.38 -5.23 -4.90
C LYS A 80 -22.09 -6.01 -4.63
N GLU A 81 -21.58 -5.72 -3.45
CA GLU A 81 -20.61 -6.45 -2.64
C GLU A 81 -20.68 -7.99 -2.70
N ASP A 82 -19.52 -8.63 -2.92
CA ASP A 82 -18.98 -9.77 -2.14
C ASP A 82 -17.79 -10.40 -2.87
N LEU A 83 -16.56 -10.06 -2.48
CA LEU A 83 -15.48 -11.00 -2.20
C LEU A 83 -14.28 -10.22 -1.67
N ASN A 84 -14.18 -10.16 -0.34
CA ASN A 84 -12.98 -9.71 0.32
C ASN A 84 -11.86 -10.74 0.09
N ASP A 85 -10.63 -10.24 0.08
CA ASP A 85 -9.39 -10.97 0.32
C ASP A 85 -8.62 -11.46 -0.94
N LEU A 86 -7.73 -10.61 -1.46
CA LEU A 86 -6.29 -10.77 -1.25
C LEU A 86 -5.55 -9.60 -1.91
N GLY A 87 -4.84 -8.81 -1.09
CA GLY A 87 -3.67 -8.07 -1.60
C GLY A 87 -3.68 -6.57 -1.36
N GLY A 88 -2.92 -6.16 -0.35
CA GLY A 88 -2.07 -4.98 -0.50
C GLY A 88 -2.56 -3.71 0.16
N SER A 89 -3.28 -3.80 1.28
CA SER A 89 -3.40 -2.65 2.17
C SER A 89 -2.06 -2.41 2.87
N SER A 90 -1.22 -1.54 2.30
CA SER A 90 -0.15 -0.87 3.06
C SER A 90 -0.79 0.18 3.99
N HIS A 91 -1.75 -0.26 4.79
CA HIS A 91 -2.31 0.50 5.88
C HIS A 91 -1.37 0.23 7.05
N ARG A 92 -0.44 1.17 7.30
CA ARG A 92 0.42 1.20 8.49
C ARG A 92 -0.43 0.77 9.68
N SER A 93 -0.24 -0.47 10.12
CA SER A 93 -1.11 -1.09 11.10
C SER A 93 -1.13 -0.22 12.34
N ARG A 94 -2.31 0.28 12.73
CA ARG A 94 -2.51 1.11 13.94
C ARG A 94 -2.12 0.36 15.22
N LEU A 95 -1.96 -0.96 15.13
CA LEU A 95 -1.46 -1.80 16.22
C LEU A 95 0.05 -1.66 16.40
N ILE A 96 0.83 -1.36 15.36
CA ILE A 96 2.29 -1.21 15.47
C ILE A 96 2.69 -0.14 16.51
N PRO A 97 2.18 1.11 16.48
CA PRO A 97 2.52 2.09 17.50
C PRO A 97 2.05 1.68 18.90
N LEU A 98 0.93 0.96 19.01
CA LEU A 98 0.40 0.48 20.28
C LEU A 98 1.27 -0.66 20.87
N VAL A 99 1.71 -1.60 20.03
CA VAL A 99 2.65 -2.67 20.40
C VAL A 99 4.00 -2.08 20.81
N VAL A 100 4.53 -1.12 20.04
CA VAL A 100 5.79 -0.44 20.38
C VAL A 100 5.67 0.29 21.72
N PHE A 101 4.55 0.98 21.96
CA PHE A 101 4.29 1.64 23.24
C PHE A 101 4.24 0.64 24.41
N LEU A 102 3.53 -0.49 24.26
CA LEU A 102 3.46 -1.53 25.28
C LEU A 102 4.84 -2.13 25.60
N VAL A 103 5.66 -2.40 24.57
CA VAL A 103 7.02 -2.92 24.76
C VAL A 103 7.89 -1.92 25.52
N LEU A 104 7.82 -0.63 25.17
CA LEU A 104 8.56 0.42 25.89
C LEU A 104 8.15 0.50 27.36
N VAL A 105 6.84 0.44 27.65
CA VAL A 105 6.33 0.44 29.03
C VAL A 105 6.87 -0.76 29.82
N VAL A 106 6.84 -1.96 29.24
CA VAL A 106 7.36 -3.18 29.90
C VAL A 106 8.87 -3.07 30.17
N LEU A 107 9.65 -2.54 29.22
CA LEU A 107 11.09 -2.34 29.42
C LEU A 107 11.38 -1.30 30.51
N CYS A 108 10.64 -0.18 30.55
CA CYS A 108 10.79 0.85 31.58
C CYS A 108 10.40 0.34 32.97
N VAL A 109 9.28 -0.37 33.10
CA VAL A 109 8.82 -0.91 34.39
C VAL A 109 9.73 -2.05 34.85
N GLY A 110 10.09 -2.95 33.94
CA GLY A 110 10.99 -4.08 34.23
C GLY A 110 12.38 -3.62 34.67
N SER A 111 12.99 -2.67 33.94
CA SER A 111 14.28 -2.09 34.33
C SER A 111 14.19 -1.31 35.65
N GLY A 112 13.12 -0.55 35.87
CA GLY A 112 12.88 0.15 37.15
C GLY A 112 12.77 -0.80 38.34
N LEU A 113 11.98 -1.86 38.21
CA LEU A 113 11.85 -2.90 39.25
C LEU A 113 13.17 -3.64 39.47
N TYR A 114 13.89 -3.98 38.40
CA TYR A 114 15.19 -4.64 38.48
C TYR A 114 16.23 -3.78 39.22
N ILE A 115 16.33 -2.49 38.89
CA ILE A 115 17.21 -1.54 39.56
C ILE A 115 16.79 -1.36 41.02
N PHE A 116 15.49 -1.29 41.31
CA PHE A 116 14.98 -1.15 42.67
C PHE A 116 15.30 -2.36 43.55
N VAL A 117 15.07 -3.57 43.03
CA VAL A 117 15.38 -4.82 43.74
C VAL A 117 16.89 -4.95 43.94
N SER A 118 17.70 -4.66 42.92
CA SER A 118 19.17 -4.74 43.03
C SER A 118 19.73 -3.69 44.00
N LYS A 119 19.18 -2.47 44.05
CA LYS A 119 19.51 -1.48 45.09
C LYS A 119 19.09 -1.94 46.49
N ARG A 120 17.89 -2.52 46.64
CA ARG A 120 17.43 -3.07 47.93
C ARG A 120 18.31 -4.22 48.42
N GLN A 121 18.72 -5.12 47.54
CA GLN A 121 19.67 -6.19 47.84
C GLN A 121 21.01 -5.62 48.33
N LYS A 122 21.60 -4.64 47.61
CA LYS A 122 22.83 -3.96 48.04
C LYS A 122 22.70 -3.26 49.40
N SER A 123 21.55 -2.63 49.68
CA SER A 123 21.29 -1.96 50.97
C SER A 123 21.15 -2.92 52.15
N LYS A 124 20.76 -4.19 51.91
CA LYS A 124 20.66 -5.22 52.94
C LYS A 124 22.02 -5.84 53.25
N VAL A 125 22.86 -6.05 52.23
CA VAL A 125 24.21 -6.62 52.39
C VAL A 125 25.15 -5.67 53.15
N SER A 126 25.07 -4.36 52.91
CA SER A 126 25.91 -3.36 53.60
C SER A 126 25.59 -3.15 55.09
N LYS A 127 24.47 -3.69 55.60
CA LYS A 127 24.04 -3.53 57.00
C LYS A 127 24.45 -4.70 57.91
N VAL A 128 25.14 -5.72 57.38
CA VAL A 128 25.70 -6.81 58.19
C VAL A 128 27.06 -6.33 58.72
N PRO A 129 27.22 -6.14 60.05
CA PRO A 129 28.51 -5.70 60.59
C PRO A 129 29.58 -6.78 60.37
N PRO A 130 30.83 -6.41 60.01
CA PRO A 130 31.92 -7.37 59.94
C PRO A 130 32.21 -7.94 61.34
N LEU A 131 32.48 -9.24 61.40
CA LEU A 131 32.85 -9.96 62.62
C LEU A 131 34.28 -9.63 63.03
#